data_AF-A0A6A5ADP6-F1
#
_entry.id   AF-A0A6A5ADP6-F1
#
_cell.length_a   1.000
_cell.length_b   1.000
_cell.length_c   1.000
_cell.angle_alpha   90.00
_cell.angle_beta   90.00
_cell.angle_gamma   90.00
#
_symmetry.space_group_name_H-M   'P 1'
#
loop_
_entity.id
_entity.type
_entity.pdbx_description
1 polymer ?
#
loop_
_entity_poly.entity_id
_entity_poly.type
_entity_poly.pdbx_seq_one_letter_code
_entity_poly.pdbx_strand_id
1 'polypeptide(L)'
;MDTVHIDEKWFYMTRIKRMFYLAPGEKPPHRKCKSKRFITKVMFLSAVARPRWNNNTGEWFDGKLRTWHFTEMAPAMRSSRNRPAGTMELKTKNVDKTAYR
;
A
#
# COMPACT_ATOMS: atom_id res chain seq x y z
N MET A 1 -22.35 6.96 -19.84
CA MET A 1 -21.98 7.82 -18.69
C MET A 1 -20.52 7.57 -18.39
N ASP A 2 -19.71 8.64 -18.42
CA ASP A 2 -18.30 8.60 -18.07
C ASP A 2 -18.18 8.66 -16.55
N THR A 3 -18.16 7.48 -15.92
CA THR A 3 -18.07 7.37 -14.46
C THR A 3 -16.70 6.84 -14.09
N VAL A 4 -16.07 7.49 -13.11
CA VAL A 4 -14.84 7.04 -12.47
C VAL A 4 -15.18 6.61 -11.05
N HIS A 5 -14.88 5.36 -10.73
CA HIS A 5 -14.98 4.83 -9.38
C HIS A 5 -13.67 5.08 -8.64
N ILE A 6 -13.78 5.62 -7.44
CA ILE A 6 -12.65 5.93 -6.57
C ILE A 6 -12.89 5.20 -5.25
N ASP A 7 -11.88 4.48 -4.77
CA ASP A 7 -11.93 3.78 -3.49
C ASP A 7 -10.62 3.95 -2.71
N GLU A 8 -10.76 3.94 -1.39
CA GLU A 8 -9.66 4.01 -0.44
C GLU A 8 -9.53 2.70 0.33
N LYS A 9 -8.30 2.20 0.45
CA LYS A 9 -8.08 0.96 1.19
C LYS A 9 -6.75 0.92 1.92
N TRP A 10 -6.81 0.45 3.16
CA TRP A 10 -5.64 0.15 3.98
C TRP A 10 -5.08 -1.23 3.65
N PHE A 11 -3.81 -1.28 3.28
CA PHE A 11 -3.06 -2.51 3.04
C PHE A 11 -1.91 -2.66 4.03
N TYR A 12 -1.69 -3.89 4.50
CA TYR A 12 -0.49 -4.21 5.27
C TYR A 12 0.66 -4.50 4.30
N MET A 13 1.84 -3.92 4.55
CA MET A 13 3.04 -4.14 3.72
C MET A 13 3.43 -5.63 3.64
N THR A 14 3.12 -6.40 4.68
CA THR A 14 3.23 -7.86 4.66
C THR A 14 1.94 -8.50 5.14
N ARG A 15 1.61 -9.70 4.62
CA ARG A 15 0.46 -10.46 5.10
C ARG A 15 0.62 -10.79 6.58
N ILE A 16 -0.46 -10.63 7.35
CA ILE A 16 -0.47 -10.88 8.80
C ILE A 16 -0.15 -12.35 9.09
N LYS A 17 -0.77 -13.27 8.35
CA LYS A 17 -0.46 -14.70 8.37
C LYS A 17 -0.03 -15.11 6.96
N ARG A 18 1.13 -15.76 6.84
CA ARG A 18 1.59 -16.38 5.59
C ARG A 18 1.76 -17.87 5.86
N MET A 19 1.22 -18.68 4.97
CA MET A 19 1.49 -20.12 4.95
C MET A 19 2.50 -20.37 3.83
N PHE A 20 3.49 -21.19 4.13
CA PHE A 20 4.54 -21.58 3.20
C PHE A 20 4.52 -23.11 3.15
N TYR A 21 4.55 -23.66 1.94
CA TYR A 21 4.89 -25.06 1.74
C TYR A 21 6.41 -25.13 1.68
N LEU A 22 7.01 -26.01 2.46
CA LEU A 22 8.46 -26.19 2.54
C LEU A 22 8.79 -27.61 2.12
N ALA A 23 9.87 -27.78 1.36
CA ALA A 23 10.38 -29.10 1.05
C ALA A 23 11.02 -29.74 2.30
N PRO A 24 11.13 -31.08 2.39
CA PRO A 24 11.83 -31.73 3.48
C PRO A 24 13.27 -31.23 3.60
N GLY A 25 13.63 -30.71 4.78
CA GLY A 25 14.96 -30.16 5.08
C GLY A 25 15.12 -28.64 4.83
N GLU A 26 14.12 -27.98 4.25
CA GLU A 26 14.17 -26.53 4.01
C GLU A 26 13.88 -25.74 5.30
N LYS A 27 14.71 -24.72 5.57
CA LYS A 27 14.52 -23.86 6.75
C LYS A 27 13.36 -22.90 6.52
N PRO A 28 12.43 -22.76 7.49
CA PRO A 28 11.31 -21.85 7.35
C PRO A 28 11.80 -20.39 7.22
N PRO A 29 11.10 -19.56 6.42
CA PRO A 29 11.48 -18.17 6.22
C PRO A 29 11.39 -17.40 7.55
N HIS A 30 12.49 -16.71 7.89
CA HIS A 30 12.55 -15.94 9.13
C HIS A 30 11.72 -14.64 9.03
N ARG A 31 10.78 -14.47 9.96
CA ARG A 31 9.95 -13.26 10.04
C ARG A 31 10.44 -12.32 11.14
N LYS A 32 10.90 -11.13 10.75
CA LYS A 32 11.37 -10.09 11.67
C LYS A 32 10.24 -9.40 12.45
N CYS A 33 9.08 -9.20 11.84
CA CYS A 33 7.93 -8.56 12.48
C CYS A 33 7.07 -9.57 13.26
N LYS A 34 7.16 -9.53 14.59
CA LYS A 34 6.48 -10.48 15.50
C LYS A 34 4.97 -10.23 15.68
N SER A 35 4.52 -8.98 15.56
CA SER A 35 3.11 -8.60 15.77
C SER A 35 2.59 -7.74 14.63
N LYS A 36 1.29 -7.89 14.32
CA LYS A 36 0.53 -7.06 13.36
C LYS A 36 0.67 -5.56 13.65
N ARG A 37 0.82 -5.18 14.92
CA ARG A 37 0.98 -3.78 15.35
C ARG A 37 2.24 -3.12 14.79
N PHE A 38 3.27 -3.90 14.48
CA PHE A 38 4.54 -3.41 13.93
C PHE A 38 4.64 -3.56 12.41
N ILE A 39 3.57 -4.01 11.74
CA ILE A 39 3.54 -4.05 10.28
C ILE A 39 3.02 -2.72 9.77
N THR A 40 3.80 -2.05 8.93
CA THR A 40 3.41 -0.80 8.27
C THR A 40 2.10 -1.01 7.50
N LYS A 41 1.11 -0.15 7.76
CA LYS A 41 -0.18 -0.13 7.07
C LYS A 41 -0.22 1.07 6.13
N VAL A 42 -0.27 0.86 4.82
CA VAL A 42 -0.31 1.94 3.84
C VAL A 42 -1.72 2.10 3.29
N MET A 43 -2.21 3.32 3.23
CA MET A 43 -3.47 3.63 2.55
C MET A 43 -3.21 3.92 1.08
N PHE A 44 -4.04 3.33 0.22
CA PHE A 44 -4.01 3.54 -1.21
C PHE A 44 -5.35 4.08 -1.69
N LEU A 45 -5.29 5.06 -2.59
CA LEU A 45 -6.41 5.53 -3.40
C LEU A 45 -6.28 4.90 -4.78
N SER A 46 -7.32 4.25 -5.28
CA SER A 46 -7.32 3.75 -6.65
C SER A 46 -8.51 4.32 -7.40
N ALA A 47 -8.28 4.70 -8.66
CA ALA A 47 -9.31 5.18 -9.56
C ALA A 47 -9.42 4.24 -10.76
N VAL A 48 -10.64 3.76 -11.02
CA VAL A 48 -10.95 2.84 -12.12
C VAL A 48 -12.21 3.35 -12.82
N ALA A 49 -12.14 3.44 -14.14
CA ALA A 49 -13.26 3.72 -15.02
C ALA A 49 -13.69 2.43 -15.74
N ARG A 50 -14.81 2.49 -16.45
CA ARG A 50 -15.29 1.36 -17.24
C ARG A 50 -14.33 1.08 -18.41
N PRO A 51 -13.88 -0.18 -18.61
CA PRO A 51 -13.13 -0.55 -19.81
C PRO A 51 -13.93 -0.26 -21.08
N ARG A 52 -13.29 0.34 -22.09
CA ARG A 52 -13.97 0.73 -23.33
C ARG A 52 -13.01 0.77 -24.51
N TRP A 53 -13.55 0.54 -25.69
CA TRP A 53 -12.82 0.77 -26.94
C TRP A 53 -12.61 2.27 -27.18
N ASN A 54 -11.38 2.67 -27.51
CA ASN A 54 -11.04 4.04 -27.83
C ASN A 54 -10.88 4.20 -29.35
N ASN A 55 -11.85 4.85 -29.99
CA ASN A 55 -11.82 5.10 -31.44
C ASN A 55 -10.66 5.99 -31.89
N ASN A 56 -10.12 6.84 -31.01
CA ASN A 56 -9.06 7.79 -31.37
C ASN A 56 -7.68 7.12 -31.42
N THR A 57 -7.44 6.14 -30.53
CA THR A 57 -6.17 5.39 -30.49
C THR A 57 -6.27 4.03 -31.17
N GLY A 58 -7.49 3.53 -31.44
CA GLY A 58 -7.72 2.20 -32.00
C GLY A 58 -7.40 1.06 -31.02
N GLU A 59 -7.49 1.33 -29.72
CA GLU A 59 -7.08 0.40 -28.66
C GLU A 59 -8.14 0.24 -27.57
N TRP A 60 -8.13 -0.89 -26.87
CA TRP A 60 -8.95 -1.10 -25.67
C TRP A 60 -8.34 -0.40 -24.47
N PHE A 61 -9.09 0.54 -23.88
CA PHE A 61 -8.80 1.07 -22.56
C PHE A 61 -9.26 0.08 -21.50
N ASP A 62 -8.34 -0.36 -20.63
CA ASP A 62 -8.56 -1.36 -19.60
C ASP A 62 -9.30 -0.84 -18.36
N GLY A 63 -9.65 0.45 -18.35
CA GLY A 63 -10.36 1.10 -17.26
C GLY A 63 -9.46 1.53 -16.10
N LYS A 64 -8.18 1.14 -16.07
CA LYS A 64 -7.30 1.50 -14.96
C LYS A 64 -6.75 2.91 -15.18
N LEU A 65 -7.04 3.81 -14.25
CA LEU A 65 -6.45 5.15 -14.30
C LEU A 65 -5.12 5.13 -13.57
N ARG A 66 -5.15 5.15 -12.23
CA ARG A 66 -3.96 5.17 -11.38
C ARG A 66 -4.26 4.67 -9.97
N THR A 67 -3.19 4.38 -9.24
CA THR A 67 -3.20 4.10 -7.81
C THR A 67 -2.16 4.97 -7.12
N TRP A 68 -2.56 5.69 -6.09
CA TRP A 68 -1.71 6.58 -5.30
C TRP A 68 -1.59 6.06 -3.87
N HIS A 69 -0.41 6.21 -3.27
CA HIS A 69 -0.18 5.86 -1.88
C HIS A 69 -0.08 7.12 -1.02
N PHE A 70 -0.66 7.08 0.17
CA PHE A 70 -0.59 8.19 1.13
C PHE A 70 0.47 7.91 2.19
N THR A 71 1.72 8.15 1.81
CA THR A 71 2.85 7.97 2.72
C THR A 71 3.80 9.15 2.64
N GLU A 72 4.40 9.47 3.77
CA GLU A 72 5.34 10.57 3.93
C GLU A 72 6.59 10.06 4.62
N MET A 73 7.76 10.51 4.17
CA MET A 73 9.01 10.25 4.88
C MET A 73 9.13 11.24 6.04
N ALA A 74 9.02 10.76 7.27
CA ALA A 74 9.09 11.59 8.46
C ALA A 74 10.12 11.00 9.45
N PRO A 75 10.88 11.86 10.15
CA PRO A 75 11.84 11.38 11.15
C PRO A 75 11.14 10.66 12.31
N ALA A 76 11.80 9.65 12.83
CA ALA A 76 11.41 8.94 14.05
C ALA A 76 11.48 9.90 15.25
N MET A 77 10.33 10.14 15.90
CA MET A 77 10.24 11.09 17.01
C MET A 77 10.84 10.55 18.31
N ARG A 78 10.88 9.23 18.47
CA ARG A 78 11.42 8.55 19.66
C ARG A 78 12.42 7.49 19.23
N SER A 79 13.46 7.32 20.03
CA SER A 79 14.35 6.17 19.91
C SER A 79 13.61 4.90 20.34
N SER A 80 13.98 3.78 19.73
CA SER A 80 13.55 2.45 20.09
C SER A 80 14.72 1.50 19.94
N ARG A 81 14.61 0.28 20.48
CA ARG A 81 15.65 -0.74 20.37
C ARG A 81 16.15 -1.00 18.94
N ASN A 82 15.28 -0.80 17.94
CA ASN A 82 15.58 -1.08 16.55
C ASN A 82 15.83 0.18 15.70
N ARG A 83 15.64 1.40 16.24
CA ARG A 83 15.86 2.66 15.51
C ARG A 83 16.19 3.83 16.45
N PRO A 84 17.26 4.61 16.20
CA PRO A 84 17.48 5.86 16.93
C PRO A 84 16.44 6.92 16.55
N ALA A 85 16.29 7.96 17.38
CA ALA A 85 15.49 9.11 17.02
C ALA A 85 16.12 9.82 15.80
N GLY A 86 15.29 10.39 14.91
CA GLY A 86 15.74 11.07 13.70
C GLY A 86 15.89 10.19 12.47
N THR A 87 15.86 8.85 12.58
CA THR A 87 15.85 7.98 11.39
C THR A 87 14.62 8.27 10.53
N MET A 88 14.82 8.48 9.23
CA MET A 88 13.73 8.72 8.29
C MET A 88 12.90 7.46 8.11
N GLU A 89 11.59 7.59 8.30
CA GLU A 89 10.65 6.48 8.19
C GLU A 89 9.46 6.84 7.34
N LEU A 90 9.02 5.85 6.58
CA LEU A 90 7.78 5.93 5.83
C LEU A 90 6.60 5.85 6.81
N LYS A 91 6.01 7.00 7.11
CA LYS A 91 4.79 7.11 7.91
C LYS A 91 3.58 7.23 7.01
N THR A 92 2.47 6.76 7.54
CA THR A 92 1.22 6.66 6.80
C THR A 92 0.35 7.82 7.22
N LYS A 93 -0.10 8.59 6.24
CA LYS A 93 -0.90 9.78 6.50
C LYS A 93 -2.37 9.40 6.49
N ASN A 94 -3.11 9.78 7.52
CA ASN A 94 -4.56 9.75 7.46
C ASN A 94 -5.01 10.85 6.50
N VAL A 95 -5.94 10.51 5.61
CA VAL A 95 -6.38 11.42 4.55
C VAL A 95 -7.79 11.84 4.89
N ASP A 96 -7.95 13.13 5.08
CA ASP A 96 -9.24 13.77 5.27
C ASP A 96 -9.72 14.34 3.93
N LYS A 97 -11.00 14.75 3.88
CA LYS A 97 -11.64 15.30 2.67
C LYS A 97 -10.86 16.47 2.03
N THR A 98 -10.04 17.18 2.81
CA THR A 98 -9.18 18.28 2.36
C THR A 98 -7.99 17.85 1.51
N ALA A 99 -7.51 16.61 1.67
CA ALA A 99 -6.36 16.11 0.92
C ALA A 99 -6.72 15.62 -0.49
N TYR A 100 -8.01 15.58 -0.83
CA TYR A 100 -8.54 15.33 -2.19
C TYR A 100 -8.83 16.60 -2.99
N ARG A 101 -8.62 17.77 -2.38
CA ARG A 101 -8.88 19.08 -2.98
C ARG A 101 -7.64 19.57 -3.72
#